data_AF-A0A950W5D3-F1
#
_entry.id   AF-A0A950W5D3-F1
#
_cell.length_a   1.000
_cell.length_b   1.000
_cell.length_c   1.000
_cell.angle_alpha   90.00
_cell.angle_beta   90.00
_cell.angle_gamma   90.00
#
_symmetry.space_group_name_H-M   'P 1'
#
loop_
_entity.id
_entity.type
_entity.pdbx_description
1 polymer ?
#
loop_
_entity_poly.entity_id
_entity_poly.type
_entity_poly.pdbx_seq_one_letter_code
_entity_poly.pdbx_strand_id
1 'polypeptide(L)' 'MASEVARLRAQIEAEYEAAHAALHGLASGCARHEVITARMERMSEYVSKLAALVGIEQAAALLAETLEGNDAAGQ' A
#
# COMPACT_ATOMS: atom_id res chain seq x y z
N MET A 1 0.57 18.20 10.79
CA MET A 1 -0.51 17.27 10.40
C MET A 1 -0.28 16.63 9.02
N ALA A 2 0.29 17.32 8.03
CA ALA A 2 0.60 16.71 6.71
C ALA A 2 1.73 15.66 6.73
N SER A 3 2.65 15.72 7.70
CA SER A 3 3.82 14.83 7.73
C SER A 3 3.50 13.38 8.10
N GLU A 4 2.56 13.14 9.02
CA GLU A 4 2.15 11.79 9.43
C GLU A 4 1.42 11.06 8.28
N VAL A 5 0.53 11.78 7.59
CA VAL A 5 -0.22 11.28 6.43
C VAL A 5 0.72 11.00 5.26
N ALA A 6 1.65 11.91 4.96
CA ALA A 6 2.65 11.70 3.90
C ALA A 6 3.55 10.49 4.19
N ARG A 7 3.90 10.28 5.47
CA ARG A 7 4.74 9.14 5.90
C ARG A 7 3.98 7.82 5.87
N LEU A 8 2.69 7.82 6.19
CA LEU A 8 1.82 6.65 6.03
C LEU A 8 1.64 6.30 4.55
N ARG A 9 1.41 7.30 3.70
CA ARG A 9 1.25 7.12 2.25
C ARG A 9 2.52 6.53 1.60
N ALA A 10 3.70 7.05 1.93
CA ALA A 10 4.97 6.51 1.43
C ALA A 10 5.23 5.06 1.87
N GLN A 11 4.82 4.68 3.10
CA GLN A 11 4.92 3.29 3.55
C GLN A 11 3.94 2.36 2.82
N ILE A 12 2.71 2.82 2.58
CA ILE A 12 1.70 2.07 1.82
C ILE A 12 2.19 1.83 0.39
N GLU A 13 2.74 2.84 -0.26
CA GLU A 13 3.27 2.77 -1.62
C GLU A 13 4.45 1.78 -1.72
N ALA A 14 5.40 1.85 -0.79
CA ALA A 14 6.53 0.92 -0.75
C ALA A 14 6.12 -0.55 -0.49
N GLU A 15 5.14 -0.78 0.39
CA GLU A 15 4.60 -2.11 0.65
C GLU A 15 3.83 -2.66 -0.56
N TYR A 16 3.08 -1.80 -1.26
CA TYR A 16 2.35 -2.15 -2.47
C TYR A 16 3.29 -2.48 -3.63
N GLU A 17 4.32 -1.65 -3.88
CA GLU A 17 5.32 -1.90 -4.92
C GLU A 17 6.11 -3.18 -4.64
N ALA A 18 6.51 -3.42 -3.39
CA ALA A 18 7.19 -4.65 -3.01
C ALA A 18 6.28 -5.89 -3.11
N ALA A 19 4.99 -5.76 -2.83
CA ALA A 19 4.01 -6.83 -3.05
C ALA A 19 3.78 -7.08 -4.55
N HIS A 20 3.68 -6.03 -5.36
CA HIS A 20 3.52 -6.10 -6.81
C HIS A 20 4.78 -6.71 -7.46
N ALA A 21 5.97 -6.24 -7.10
CA ALA A 21 7.24 -6.82 -7.52
C ALA A 21 7.40 -8.25 -6.99
N ALA A 22 6.88 -8.59 -5.81
CA ALA A 22 6.83 -9.97 -5.37
C ALA A 22 5.90 -10.79 -6.25
N LEU A 23 4.73 -10.27 -6.66
CA LEU A 23 3.71 -10.85 -7.55
C LEU A 23 4.11 -10.96 -9.04
N HIS A 24 5.07 -10.16 -9.50
CA HIS A 24 5.54 -10.14 -10.89
C HIS A 24 7.00 -10.58 -11.05
N GLY A 25 7.80 -10.51 -9.98
CA GLY A 25 9.21 -10.87 -9.91
C GLY A 25 9.46 -12.35 -9.67
N LEU A 26 10.55 -12.82 -10.27
CA LEU A 26 10.97 -14.21 -10.52
C LEU A 26 11.39 -15.01 -9.25
N ALA A 27 10.55 -15.06 -8.21
CA ALA A 27 10.84 -15.82 -6.98
C ALA A 27 9.82 -16.93 -6.72
N SER A 28 10.33 -18.14 -6.50
CA SER A 28 9.64 -19.43 -6.51
C SER A 28 8.49 -19.58 -5.49
N GLY A 29 7.25 -19.57 -5.98
CA GLY A 29 6.13 -20.46 -5.63
C GLY A 29 5.49 -20.45 -4.23
N CYS A 30 6.25 -20.41 -3.13
CA CYS A 30 5.69 -20.68 -1.78
C CYS A 30 5.93 -19.52 -0.81
N ALA A 31 7.13 -18.91 -0.83
CA ALA A 31 7.42 -17.72 -0.04
C ALA A 31 6.61 -16.48 -0.47
N ARG A 32 6.08 -16.50 -1.71
CA ARG A 32 5.30 -15.40 -2.30
C ARG A 32 4.01 -15.13 -1.54
N HIS A 33 3.23 -16.18 -1.26
CA HIS A 33 1.90 -16.01 -0.65
C HIS A 33 2.00 -15.48 0.77
N GLU A 34 2.91 -16.03 1.58
CA GLU A 34 3.08 -15.58 2.96
C GLU A 34 3.62 -14.14 3.04
N VAL A 35 4.54 -13.77 2.15
CA VAL A 35 5.05 -12.39 2.05
C VAL A 35 3.98 -11.43 1.54
N ILE A 36 3.22 -11.79 0.49
CA ILE A 36 2.14 -10.95 -0.03
C ILE A 36 1.04 -10.78 1.03
N THR A 37 0.64 -11.85 1.70
CA THR A 37 -0.36 -11.80 2.78
C THR A 37 0.12 -10.91 3.93
N ALA A 38 1.36 -11.05 4.39
CA ALA A 38 1.91 -10.21 5.45
C ALA A 38 1.98 -8.72 5.05
N ARG A 39 2.30 -8.43 3.78
CA ARG A 39 2.32 -7.05 3.26
C ARG A 39 0.91 -6.46 3.12
N MET A 40 -0.05 -7.23 2.64
CA MET A 40 -1.45 -6.82 2.56
C MET A 40 -2.05 -6.57 3.96
N GLU A 41 -1.70 -7.38 4.95
CA GLU A 41 -2.14 -7.21 6.33
C GLU A 41 -1.56 -5.92 6.94
N ARG A 42 -0.27 -5.64 6.71
CA ARG A 42 0.33 -4.36 7.10
C ARG A 42 -0.31 -3.16 6.40
N MET A 43 -0.60 -3.29 5.10
CA MET A 43 -1.29 -2.25 4.34
C MET A 43 -2.68 -1.96 4.93
N SER A 44 -3.44 -2.99 5.28
CA SER A 44 -4.73 -2.86 5.99
C SER A 44 -4.59 -2.13 7.33
N GLU A 45 -3.54 -2.45 8.10
CA GLU A 45 -3.25 -1.77 9.37
C GLU A 45 -2.94 -0.28 9.18
N TYR A 46 -2.19 0.08 8.14
CA TYR A 46 -1.89 1.48 7.80
C TYR A 46 -3.10 2.23 7.29
N VAL A 47 -3.95 1.59 6.46
CA VAL A 47 -5.22 2.17 6.00
C VAL A 47 -6.18 2.39 7.17
N SER A 48 -6.24 1.47 8.12
CA SER A 48 -7.03 1.62 9.35
C SER A 48 -6.54 2.79 10.21
N LYS A 49 -5.22 2.94 10.39
CA LYS A 49 -4.62 4.08 11.10
C LYS A 49 -4.87 5.40 10.38
N LEU A 50 -4.78 5.41 9.04
CA LEU A 50 -5.07 6.58 8.23
C LEU A 50 -6.55 6.97 8.36
N ALA A 51 -7.47 6.00 8.27
CA ALA A 51 -8.89 6.21 8.44
C ALA A 51 -9.26 6.73 9.84
N ALA A 52 -8.54 6.31 10.88
CA ALA A 52 -8.70 6.85 12.23
C ALA A 52 -8.25 8.32 12.35
N LEU A 53 -7.31 8.77 11.51
CA LEU A 53 -6.74 10.13 11.55
C LEU A 53 -7.49 11.12 10.65
N VAL A 54 -7.89 10.71 9.44
CA VAL A 54 -8.51 11.60 8.44
C VAL A 54 -9.98 11.26 8.13
N GLY A 55 -10.49 10.14 8.66
CA GLY A 55 -11.79 9.59 8.32
C GLY A 55 -11.71 8.56 7.19
N ILE A 56 -12.61 7.57 7.20
CA ILE A 56 -12.66 6.48 6.21
C ILE A 56 -12.77 7.03 4.78
N GLU A 57 -13.59 8.06 4.58
CA GLU A 57 -13.84 8.66 3.26
C GLU A 57 -12.58 9.30 2.67
N GLN A 58 -11.85 10.08 3.48
CA GLN A 58 -10.58 10.70 3.08
C GLN A 58 -9.45 9.68 2.93
N ALA A 59 -9.42 8.64 3.77
CA ALA A 59 -8.44 7.57 3.65
C ALA A 59 -8.63 6.76 2.37
N ALA A 60 -9.88 6.48 1.98
CA ALA A 60 -10.20 5.81 0.72
C ALA A 60 -9.81 6.65 -0.51
N ALA A 61 -10.09 7.97 -0.49
CA ALA A 61 -9.68 8.88 -1.55
C ALA A 61 -8.14 8.94 -1.70
N LEU A 62 -7.42 9.06 -0.59
CA LEU A 62 -5.94 9.04 -0.58
C LEU A 62 -5.38 7.71 -1.11
N LEU A 63 -6.05 6.60 -0.82
CA LEU A 63 -5.63 5.29 -1.33
C LEU A 63 -5.85 5.18 -2.84
N ALA A 64 -7.01 5.62 -3.32
CA ALA A 64 -7.32 5.67 -4.75
C ALA A 64 -6.33 6.56 -5.50
N GLU A 65 -6.04 7.77 -5.01
CA GLU A 65 -5.03 8.66 -5.59
C GLU A 65 -3.62 8.04 -5.62
N THR A 66 -3.27 7.24 -4.60
CA THR A 66 -1.98 6.55 -4.54
C THR A 66 -1.90 5.38 -5.52
N LEU A 67 -2.99 4.64 -5.69
CA LEU A 67 -3.09 3.52 -6.64
C LEU A 67 -3.17 4.01 -8.09
N GLU A 68 -3.98 5.03 -8.38
CA GLU A 68 -4.12 5.66 -9.69
C GLU A 68 -2.82 6.37 -10.13
N GLY A 69 -2.13 7.03 -9.20
CA GLY A 69 -0.82 7.63 -9.47
C GLY A 69 0.27 6.61 -9.84
N ASN A 70 0.14 5.38 -9.35
CA ASN A 70 1.08 4.30 -9.65
C ASN A 70 0.73 3.55 -10.95
N ASP A 71 -0.54 3.50 -11.36
CA ASP A 71 -0.96 2.96 -12.66
C ASP A 71 -0.49 3.87 -13.83
N ALA A 72 -0.45 5.18 -13.61
CA ALA A 72 0.07 6.16 -14.57
C ALA A 72 1.60 6.13 -14.73
N ALA A 73 2.36 5.60 -13.75
CA ALA A 73 3.81 5.49 -13.78
C ALA A 73 4.31 4.11 -14.27
N GLY A 74 3.40 3.17 -14.51
CA GLY A 74 3.69 1.78 -14.90
C GLY A 74 3.49 1.44 -16.39
N GLN A 75 3.40 2.43 -17.29
CA GLN A 75 3.38 2.22 -18.75
C GLN A 75 4.72 2.56 -19.41
#